data_AF-A0A250F9B2-F1
#
_entry.id   AF-A0A250F9B2-F1
#
_cell.length_a   1.000
_cell.length_b   1.000
_cell.length_c   1.000
_cell.angle_alpha   90.00
_cell.angle_beta   90.00
_cell.angle_gamma   90.00
#
_symmetry.space_group_name_H-M   'P 1'
#
loop_
_entity.id
_entity.type
_entity.pdbx_description
1 polymer ?
#
loop_
_entity_poly.entity_id
_entity_poly.type
_entity_poly.pdbx_seq_one_letter_code
_entity_poly.pdbx_strand_id
1 'polypeptide(L)'
;MINSLDELIQKLIPFSQIEEAKIRLAIDDTWDADCLSCQIDNGKYLLLYYTTDLDNPGEKYPRSYNRRLATHNKIEINGDLYDENTICYDFGFVLMLFKEFFQQKDIPLYILD
;
A
#
# COMPACT_ATOMS: atom_id res chain seq x y z
N MET A 1 10.01 6.66 -15.04
CA MET A 1 9.76 5.20 -15.06
C MET A 1 10.85 4.55 -14.22
N ILE A 2 10.48 3.75 -13.22
CA ILE A 2 11.44 3.00 -12.39
C ILE A 2 11.76 1.71 -13.15
N ASN A 3 13.04 1.47 -13.44
CA ASN A 3 13.45 0.44 -14.39
C ASN A 3 13.98 -0.84 -13.73
N SER A 4 14.20 -0.83 -12.42
CA SER A 4 14.64 -2.00 -11.67
C SER A 4 14.09 -2.02 -10.25
N LEU A 5 14.09 -3.21 -9.64
CA LEU A 5 13.72 -3.35 -8.24
C LEU A 5 14.69 -2.58 -7.33
N ASP A 6 15.99 -2.60 -7.62
CA ASP A 6 16.99 -1.88 -6.83
C ASP A 6 16.73 -0.36 -6.87
N GLU A 7 16.39 0.19 -8.04
CA GLU A 7 16.02 1.60 -8.16
C GLU A 7 14.77 1.92 -7.34
N LEU A 8 13.75 1.04 -7.36
CA LEU A 8 12.55 1.20 -6.55
C LEU A 8 12.90 1.25 -5.06
N ILE A 9 13.63 0.26 -4.56
CA ILE A 9 13.94 0.14 -3.13
C ILE A 9 14.79 1.31 -2.65
N GLN A 10 15.81 1.72 -3.42
CA GLN A 10 16.64 2.88 -3.07
C GLN A 10 15.83 4.18 -2.99
N LYS A 11 14.78 4.33 -3.81
CA LYS A 11 13.86 5.48 -3.72
C LYS A 11 12.91 5.39 -2.53
N LEU A 12 12.55 4.19 -2.07
CA LEU A 12 11.61 3.99 -0.97
C LEU A 12 12.26 4.07 0.43
N ILE A 13 13.51 3.65 0.59
CA ILE A 13 14.23 3.65 1.89
C ILE A 13 14.13 4.99 2.65
N PRO A 14 14.32 6.17 2.02
CA PRO A 14 14.28 7.44 2.72
C PRO A 14 12.93 7.72 3.42
N PHE A 15 11.83 7.16 2.92
CA PHE A 15 10.50 7.36 3.51
C PHE A 15 10.34 6.71 4.89
N SER A 16 11.25 5.83 5.30
CA SER A 16 11.28 5.29 6.68
C SER A 16 11.54 6.35 7.75
N GLN A 17 12.08 7.52 7.36
CA GLN A 17 12.46 8.62 8.26
C GLN A 17 11.59 9.87 8.05
N ILE A 18 10.60 9.81 7.15
CA ILE A 18 9.74 10.94 6.84
C ILE A 18 8.47 10.85 7.69
N GLU A 19 8.10 11.97 8.33
CA GLU A 19 6.90 12.05 9.17
C GLU A 19 5.62 11.98 8.33
N GLU A 20 5.56 12.69 7.21
CA GLU A 20 4.38 12.72 6.34
C GLU A 20 4.74 12.57 4.86
N ALA A 21 4.10 11.62 4.18
CA ALA A 21 4.28 11.42 2.75
C ALA A 21 3.12 10.64 2.12
N LYS A 22 3.03 10.71 0.79
CA LYS A 22 2.19 9.83 -0.03
C LYS A 22 3.03 9.19 -1.11
N ILE A 23 3.01 7.87 -1.17
CA ILE A 23 3.74 7.07 -2.15
C ILE A 23 2.70 6.33 -2.98
N ARG A 24 2.86 6.35 -4.31
CA ARG A 24 2.04 5.54 -5.23
C ARG A 24 2.93 4.87 -6.26
N LEU A 25 2.72 3.59 -6.46
CA LEU A 25 3.31 2.80 -7.54
C LEU A 25 2.15 2.21 -8.36
N ALA A 26 2.07 2.58 -9.63
CA ALA A 26 1.09 2.05 -10.59
C ALA A 26 1.81 1.25 -11.68
N ILE A 27 1.08 0.30 -12.30
CA ILE A 27 1.62 -0.50 -13.40
C ILE A 27 1.82 0.30 -14.69
N ASP A 28 1.03 1.36 -14.88
CA ASP A 28 1.14 2.31 -15.99
C ASP A 28 0.56 3.69 -15.59
N ASP A 29 0.54 4.62 -16.54
CA ASP A 29 0.12 6.02 -16.34
C ASP A 29 -1.39 6.24 -16.51
N THR A 30 -2.18 5.19 -16.77
CA THR A 30 -3.63 5.32 -16.89
C THR A 30 -4.27 5.60 -15.53
N TRP A 31 -5.43 6.26 -15.57
CA TRP A 31 -6.15 6.61 -14.35
C TRP A 31 -6.69 5.38 -13.61
N ASP A 32 -7.03 4.31 -14.33
CA ASP A 32 -7.57 3.07 -13.75
C ASP A 32 -6.48 2.08 -13.35
N ALA A 33 -5.21 2.33 -13.71
CA ALA A 33 -4.09 1.42 -13.53
C ALA A 33 -4.07 0.77 -12.14
N ASP A 34 -3.81 -0.53 -12.13
CA ASP A 34 -3.56 -1.26 -10.90
C ASP A 34 -2.42 -0.57 -10.14
N CYS A 35 -2.64 -0.32 -8.85
CA CYS A 35 -1.70 0.44 -8.05
C CYS A 35 -1.69 0.04 -6.57
N LEU A 36 -0.51 0.19 -5.99
CA LEU A 36 -0.28 0.21 -4.55
C LEU A 36 0.04 1.64 -4.13
N SER A 37 -0.59 2.08 -3.05
CA SER A 37 -0.27 3.36 -2.43
C SER A 37 -0.12 3.23 -0.92
N CYS A 38 0.69 4.11 -0.35
CA CYS A 38 0.90 4.23 1.08
C CYS A 38 0.85 5.70 1.48
N GLN A 39 0.03 6.01 2.47
CA GLN A 39 0.07 7.28 3.17
C GLN A 39 0.83 7.10 4.49
N ILE A 40 1.80 7.96 4.73
CA ILE A 40 2.67 7.97 5.90
C ILE A 40 2.25 9.14 6.78
N ASP A 41 2.02 8.85 8.06
CA ASP A 41 1.76 9.82 9.12
C ASP A 41 2.40 9.34 10.43
N ASN A 42 3.52 9.94 10.80
CA ASN A 42 4.19 9.75 12.09
C ASN A 42 4.38 8.26 12.48
N GLY A 43 4.92 7.48 11.55
CA GLY A 43 5.17 6.03 11.74
C GLY A 43 3.93 5.14 11.58
N LYS A 44 2.79 5.71 11.17
CA LYS A 44 1.60 4.99 10.72
C LYS A 44 1.59 4.93 9.20
N TYR A 45 1.28 3.76 8.66
CA TYR A 45 1.33 3.48 7.23
C TYR A 45 -0.04 2.95 6.77
N LEU A 46 -0.83 3.82 6.16
CA LEU A 46 -2.10 3.44 5.57
C LEU A 46 -1.86 2.90 4.15
N LEU A 47 -2.01 1.58 4.00
CA LEU A 47 -1.82 0.87 2.73
C LEU A 47 -3.15 0.75 1.99
N LEU A 48 -3.16 1.22 0.75
CA LEU A 48 -4.33 1.18 -0.12
C LEU A 48 -3.94 0.54 -1.46
N TYR A 49 -4.78 -0.38 -1.88
CA TYR A 49 -4.62 -1.18 -3.07
C TYR A 49 -5.78 -0.88 -4.01
N TYR A 50 -5.51 -0.77 -5.30
CA TYR A 50 -6.53 -0.72 -6.33
C TYR A 50 -6.12 -1.69 -7.42
N THR A 51 -6.77 -2.86 -7.49
CA THR A 51 -6.39 -3.91 -8.44
C THR A 51 -7.59 -4.57 -9.08
N THR A 52 -7.33 -5.13 -10.26
CA THR A 52 -8.25 -5.97 -11.01
C THR A 52 -8.53 -7.26 -10.24
N ASP A 53 -9.79 -7.68 -10.21
CA ASP A 53 -10.16 -8.99 -9.69
C ASP A 53 -9.74 -10.08 -10.68
N LEU A 54 -8.98 -11.07 -10.22
CA LEU A 54 -8.49 -12.16 -11.06
C LEU A 54 -9.59 -13.12 -11.50
N ASP A 55 -10.63 -13.30 -10.67
CA ASP A 55 -11.78 -14.16 -10.96
C ASP A 55 -12.83 -13.40 -11.80
N ASN A 56 -12.90 -12.07 -11.65
CA ASN A 56 -13.78 -11.21 -12.43
C ASN A 56 -13.05 -10.00 -13.04
N PRO A 57 -12.36 -10.16 -14.20
CA PRO A 57 -11.52 -9.11 -14.80
C PRO A 57 -12.25 -7.81 -15.19
N GLY A 58 -13.58 -7.79 -15.15
CA GLY A 58 -14.39 -6.58 -15.35
C GLY A 58 -14.53 -5.71 -14.10
N GLU A 59 -14.07 -6.19 -12.94
CA GLU A 59 -14.22 -5.54 -11.65
C GLU A 59 -12.87 -5.14 -11.05
N LYS A 60 -12.84 -3.96 -10.43
CA LYS A 60 -11.70 -3.45 -9.67
C LYS A 60 -12.15 -3.10 -8.27
N TYR A 61 -11.38 -3.54 -7.28
CA TYR A 61 -11.73 -3.33 -5.88
C TYR A 61 -10.66 -2.51 -5.17
N PRO A 62 -11.05 -1.39 -4.51
CA PRO A 62 -10.19 -0.79 -3.51
C PRO A 62 -10.07 -1.78 -2.35
N ARG A 63 -8.86 -2.19 -2.01
CA ARG A 63 -8.59 -3.07 -0.86
C ARG A 63 -7.67 -2.35 0.12
N SER A 64 -7.72 -2.77 1.38
CA SER A 64 -6.89 -2.25 2.45
C SER A 64 -6.18 -3.38 3.17
N TYR A 65 -5.03 -3.07 3.76
CA TYR A 65 -4.40 -3.94 4.74
C TYR A 65 -5.36 -4.26 5.89
N ASN A 66 -5.23 -5.44 6.51
CA ASN A 66 -6.03 -5.83 7.67
C ASN A 66 -5.20 -6.59 8.71
N ARG A 67 -5.13 -6.06 9.95
CA ARG A 67 -4.40 -6.67 11.08
C ARG A 67 -5.17 -7.76 11.83
N ARG A 68 -6.47 -7.92 11.57
CA ARG A 68 -7.36 -8.88 12.22
C ARG A 68 -7.37 -8.78 13.76
N LEU A 69 -7.20 -7.57 14.29
CA LEU A 69 -7.43 -7.29 15.69
C LEU A 69 -8.93 -7.41 16.00
N ALA A 70 -9.25 -7.86 17.21
CA ALA A 70 -10.63 -7.88 17.68
C ALA A 70 -11.20 -6.47 17.94
N THR A 71 -10.32 -5.47 18.05
CA THR A 71 -10.64 -4.07 18.31
C THR A 71 -10.66 -3.28 17.01
N HIS A 72 -11.50 -2.24 16.97
CA HIS A 72 -11.74 -1.37 15.82
C HIS A 72 -11.56 0.11 16.22
N ASN A 73 -10.44 0.42 16.86
CA ASN A 73 -10.16 1.80 17.27
C ASN A 73 -10.01 2.70 16.05
N LYS A 74 -10.40 3.96 16.19
CA LYS A 74 -10.18 4.98 15.16
C LYS A 74 -8.80 5.59 15.32
N ILE A 75 -8.01 5.58 14.24
CA ILE A 75 -6.67 6.16 14.16
C ILE A 75 -6.70 7.31 13.16
N GLU A 76 -6.19 8.47 13.58
CA GLU A 76 -6.05 9.63 12.69
C GLU A 76 -4.83 9.48 11.78
N ILE A 77 -5.03 9.75 10.49
CA ILE A 77 -4.02 9.79 9.42
C ILE A 77 -4.28 11.05 8.57
N ASN A 78 -3.40 12.05 8.64
CA ASN A 78 -3.52 13.39 8.02
C ASN A 78 -4.92 14.04 8.19
N GLY A 79 -5.51 13.95 9.39
CA GLY A 79 -6.82 14.56 9.69
C GLY A 79 -8.04 13.69 9.39
N ASP A 80 -7.87 12.54 8.74
CA ASP A 80 -8.94 11.57 8.47
C ASP A 80 -8.88 10.39 9.46
N LEU A 81 -10.02 9.81 9.82
CA LEU A 81 -10.11 8.70 10.78
C LEU A 81 -10.29 7.35 10.05
N TYR A 82 -9.39 6.42 10.34
CA TYR A 82 -9.38 5.08 9.78
C TYR A 82 -9.48 4.01 10.89
N ASP A 83 -9.93 2.82 10.53
CA ASP A 83 -9.90 1.66 11.44
C ASP A 83 -8.45 1.23 11.69
N GLU A 84 -8.07 0.99 12.94
CA GLU A 84 -6.71 0.56 13.31
C GLU A 84 -6.25 -0.72 12.61
N ASN A 85 -7.18 -1.56 12.15
CA ASN A 85 -6.88 -2.75 11.37
C ASN A 85 -6.30 -2.42 10.00
N THR A 86 -6.59 -1.23 9.47
CA THR A 86 -6.10 -0.76 8.16
C THR A 86 -4.73 -0.10 8.23
N ILE A 87 -4.21 0.13 9.44
CA ILE A 87 -2.96 0.84 9.66
C ILE A 87 -1.82 -0.13 9.92
N CYS A 88 -0.81 -0.12 9.05
CA CYS A 88 0.45 -0.81 9.29
C CYS A 88 1.39 0.09 10.13
N TYR A 89 2.22 -0.53 10.95
CA TYR A 89 3.21 0.15 11.81
C TYR A 89 4.65 -0.33 11.52
N ASP A 90 4.83 -1.13 10.47
CA ASP A 90 6.12 -1.69 10.06
C ASP A 90 6.45 -1.25 8.64
N PHE A 91 7.40 -0.33 8.50
CA PHE A 91 7.84 0.13 7.19
C PHE A 91 8.56 -0.95 6.39
N GLY A 92 9.20 -1.93 7.05
CA GLY A 92 9.79 -3.09 6.37
C GLY A 92 8.72 -3.90 5.61
N PHE A 93 7.54 -4.05 6.21
CA PHE A 93 6.39 -4.66 5.55
C PHE A 93 5.89 -3.82 4.36
N VAL A 94 5.84 -2.48 4.51
CA VAL A 94 5.53 -1.57 3.39
C VAL A 94 6.51 -1.78 2.23
N LEU A 95 7.82 -1.84 2.50
CA LEU A 95 8.83 -2.08 1.45
C LEU A 95 8.65 -3.43 0.76
N MET A 96 8.32 -4.48 1.52
CA MET A 96 8.06 -5.82 0.98
C MET A 96 6.87 -5.79 -0.01
N LEU A 97 5.79 -5.09 0.35
CA LEU A 97 4.61 -4.95 -0.50
C LEU A 97 4.90 -4.22 -1.81
N PHE A 98 5.63 -3.10 -1.76
CA PHE A 98 6.03 -2.39 -2.97
C PHE A 98 6.94 -3.23 -3.87
N LYS A 99 7.84 -4.03 -3.27
CA LYS A 99 8.66 -4.99 -4.00
C LYS A 99 7.80 -6.05 -4.69
N GLU A 100 6.90 -6.71 -3.96
CA GLU A 100 6.06 -7.78 -4.51
C GLU A 100 5.17 -7.25 -5.63
N PHE A 101 4.50 -6.12 -5.41
CA PHE A 101 3.68 -5.46 -6.43
C PHE A 101 4.50 -5.09 -7.67
N PHE A 102 5.72 -4.58 -7.50
CA PHE A 102 6.59 -4.24 -8.63
C PHE A 102 6.99 -5.46 -9.46
N GLN A 103 7.26 -6.60 -8.81
CA GLN A 103 7.74 -7.82 -9.46
C GLN A 103 6.60 -8.63 -10.08
N GLN A 104 5.49 -8.78 -9.37
CA GLN A 104 4.38 -9.65 -9.76
C GLN A 104 3.32 -8.90 -10.59
N LYS A 105 3.29 -7.57 -10.50
CA LYS A 105 2.19 -6.73 -11.02
C LYS A 105 0.82 -7.13 -10.45
N ASP A 106 0.85 -7.76 -9.29
CA ASP A 106 -0.29 -8.32 -8.58
C ASP A 106 -0.03 -8.18 -7.07
N ILE A 107 -1.09 -8.30 -6.27
CA ILE A 107 -1.01 -8.25 -4.81
C ILE A 107 -1.16 -9.66 -4.26
N PRO A 108 -0.25 -10.11 -3.40
CA PRO A 108 -0.43 -11.39 -2.75
C PRO A 108 -1.71 -11.44 -1.91
N LEU A 109 -2.57 -12.41 -2.23
CA LEU A 109 -3.88 -12.63 -1.59
C LEU A 109 -3.80 -12.84 -0.06
N TYR A 110 -2.63 -13.17 0.51
CA TYR A 110 -2.48 -13.43 1.93
C TYR A 110 -2.51 -12.17 2.82
N ILE A 111 -2.55 -10.98 2.22
CA ILE A 111 -2.54 -9.67 2.92
C ILE A 111 -3.93 -9.03 2.94
N LEU A 112 -4.88 -9.65 2.22
CA LEU A 112 -6.22 -9.17 1.99
C LEU A 112 -7.17 -10.07 2.80
N ASP A 113 -7.89 -9.49 3.75
CA ASP A 113 -9.15 -10.05 4.23
C ASP A 113 -10.31 -9.39 3.46
#